data_AF-D7A8T6-F1
#
_entry.id   AF-D7A8T6-F1
#
_cell.length_a   1.000
_cell.length_b   1.000
_cell.length_c   1.000
_cell.angle_alpha   90.00
_cell.angle_beta   90.00
_cell.angle_gamma   90.00
#
_symmetry.space_group_name_H-M   'P 1'
#
loop_
_entity.id
_entity.type
_entity.pdbx_description
1 polymer ?
#
loop_
_entity_poly.entity_id
_entity_poly.type
_entity_poly.pdbx_seq_one_letter_code
_entity_poly.pdbx_strand_id
1 'polypeptide(L)' 'MTPDQEPVRLQYWPPSHAVDAPDHWPDSYEFNSVEDAVAFAMTQSPANREVAWLRTPDGDILKPPQIRRLWELRQDH' A
#
# COMPACT_ATOMS: atom_id res chain seq x y z
N MET A 1 -2.65 -11.64 24.97
CA MET A 1 -1.45 -11.33 24.17
C MET A 1 -1.88 -11.35 22.73
N THR A 2 -2.38 -10.24 22.22
CA THR A 2 -2.65 -10.10 20.79
C THR A 2 -1.30 -9.93 20.08
N PRO A 3 -1.06 -10.61 18.96
CA PRO A 3 0.22 -10.57 18.30
C PRO A 3 0.51 -9.13 17.88
N ASP A 4 1.76 -8.74 18.11
CA ASP A 4 2.40 -7.51 17.67
C ASP A 4 2.48 -7.50 16.13
N GLN A 5 1.33 -7.46 15.46
CA GLN A 5 1.26 -7.29 14.01
C GLN A 5 1.24 -5.80 13.75
N GLU A 6 2.35 -5.26 13.23
CA GLU A 6 2.39 -3.87 12.80
C GLU A 6 1.25 -3.60 11.79
N PRO A 7 0.53 -2.49 11.90
CA PRO A 7 -0.55 -2.19 10.96
C PRO A 7 0.01 -2.04 9.53
N VAL A 8 -0.79 -2.43 8.54
CA VAL A 8 -0.46 -2.20 7.14
C VAL A 8 -0.46 -0.70 6.90
N ARG A 9 0.62 -0.16 6.34
CA ARG A 9 0.71 1.28 6.04
C ARG A 9 0.54 1.51 4.55
N LEU A 10 -0.33 2.44 4.16
CA LEU A 10 -0.52 2.89 2.78
C LEU A 10 -0.07 4.32 2.65
N GLN A 11 0.76 4.60 1.66
CA GLN A 11 1.19 5.95 1.35
C GLN A 11 1.17 6.21 -0.15
N TYR A 12 0.82 7.44 -0.51
CA TYR A 12 0.86 7.92 -1.88
C TYR A 12 2.13 8.71 -2.09
N TRP A 13 2.85 8.37 -3.16
CA TRP A 13 4.06 9.06 -3.57
C TRP A 13 3.88 9.62 -4.98
N PRO A 14 4.52 10.74 -5.32
CA PRO A 14 4.61 11.14 -6.72
C PRO A 14 5.43 10.10 -7.52
N PRO A 15 5.10 9.84 -8.80
CA PRO A 15 5.77 8.85 -9.63
C PRO A 15 7.26 9.16 -9.84
N SER A 16 7.67 10.42 -9.67
CA SER A 16 9.08 10.82 -9.65
C SER A 16 9.88 10.21 -8.49
N HIS A 17 9.22 9.73 -7.43
CA HIS A 17 9.84 9.10 -6.26
C HIS A 17 9.76 7.56 -6.31
N ALA A 18 9.43 6.96 -7.46
CA ALA A 18 9.12 5.53 -7.56
C ALA A 18 10.31 4.56 -7.34
N VAL A 19 11.51 5.06 -7.05
CA VAL A 19 12.75 4.25 -7.06
C VAL A 19 13.19 3.84 -5.64
N ASP A 20 13.06 4.74 -4.67
CA ASP A 20 13.51 4.53 -3.29
C ASP A 20 12.37 4.81 -2.31
N ALA A 21 12.11 3.88 -1.39
CA ALA A 21 11.22 4.13 -0.26
C ALA A 21 12.01 4.96 0.76
N PRO A 22 11.55 6.15 1.16
CA PRO A 22 12.14 6.79 2.31
C PRO A 22 11.92 5.91 3.56
N ASP A 23 12.91 5.94 4.45
CA ASP A 23 12.91 5.20 5.72
C ASP A 23 11.68 5.55 6.59
N HIS A 24 11.22 6.80 6.45
CA HIS A 24 10.06 7.34 7.14
C HIS A 24 8.86 7.53 6.21
N TRP A 25 7.69 7.13 6.71
CA TRP A 25 6.40 7.27 6.05
C TRP A 25 5.58 8.35 6.76
N PRO A 26 5.69 9.64 6.38
CA PRO A 26 5.16 10.76 7.16
C PRO A 26 3.61 10.86 7.16
N ASP A 27 2.98 10.67 6.01
CA ASP A 27 1.51 10.69 5.81
C ASP A 27 1.01 9.30 5.37
N SER A 28 1.17 8.28 6.23
CA SER A 28 0.69 6.94 5.93
C SER A 28 -0.65 6.64 6.59
N TYR A 29 -1.56 6.06 5.82
CA TYR A 29 -2.81 5.51 6.32
C TYR A 29 -2.56 4.12 6.89
N GLU A 30 -3.08 3.87 8.10
CA GLU A 30 -2.94 2.58 8.78
C GLU A 30 -4.17 1.71 8.54
N PHE A 31 -3.92 0.45 8.21
CA PHE A 31 -4.92 -0.54 7.85
C PHE A 31 -4.70 -1.81 8.64
N ASN A 32 -5.80 -2.47 9.00
CA ASN A 32 -5.76 -3.75 9.71
C ASN A 32 -5.44 -4.94 8.77
N SER A 33 -5.53 -4.75 7.45
CA SER A 33 -5.36 -5.81 6.46
C SER A 33 -4.84 -5.28 5.14
N VAL A 34 -3.99 -6.07 4.48
CA VAL A 34 -3.42 -5.72 3.17
C VAL A 34 -4.54 -5.54 2.15
N GLU A 35 -5.58 -6.39 2.20
CA GLU A 35 -6.71 -6.33 1.28
C GLU A 35 -7.49 -5.00 1.36
N ASP A 36 -7.69 -4.48 2.57
CA ASP A 36 -8.40 -3.21 2.79
C ASP A 36 -7.55 -2.04 2.26
N ALA A 37 -6.25 -2.09 2.53
CA ALA A 37 -5.29 -1.10 2.08
C ALA A 37 -5.14 -1.10 0.54
N VAL A 38 -5.12 -2.28 -0.10
CA VAL A 38 -5.14 -2.46 -1.56
C VAL A 38 -6.45 -1.91 -2.15
N ALA A 39 -7.59 -2.20 -1.52
CA ALA A 39 -8.89 -1.68 -1.95
C ALA A 39 -8.93 -0.16 -1.92
N PHE A 40 -8.44 0.41 -0.83
CA PHE A 40 -8.39 1.84 -0.63
C PHE A 40 -7.46 2.51 -1.64
N ALA A 41 -6.26 1.95 -1.85
CA ALA A 41 -5.30 2.42 -2.85
C ALA A 41 -5.92 2.50 -4.26
N MET A 42 -6.65 1.46 -4.65
CA MET A 42 -7.28 1.37 -5.97
C MET A 42 -8.53 2.25 -6.10
N THR A 43 -9.29 2.42 -5.01
CA THR A 43 -10.53 3.22 -5.00
C THR A 43 -10.25 4.72 -4.94
N GLN A 44 -9.29 5.14 -4.13
CA GLN A 44 -8.95 6.54 -3.92
C GLN A 44 -7.94 7.09 -4.92
N SER A 45 -7.35 6.23 -5.78
CA SER A 45 -6.29 6.56 -6.73
C SER A 45 -6.47 7.95 -7.35
N PRO A 46 -5.73 8.96 -6.84
CA PRO A 46 -5.91 10.35 -7.26
C PRO A 46 -5.41 10.50 -8.71
N ALA A 47 -6.34 10.42 -9.65
CA ALA A 47 -6.18 10.73 -11.07
C ALA A 47 -4.94 10.09 -11.77
N ASN A 48 -4.51 8.89 -11.38
CA ASN A 48 -3.30 8.22 -11.89
C ASN A 48 -2.00 9.06 -11.78
N ARG A 49 -2.00 10.11 -10.94
CA ARG A 49 -0.86 11.02 -10.78
C ARG A 49 0.08 10.63 -9.66
N GLU A 50 -0.36 9.77 -8.76
CA GLU A 50 0.40 9.30 -7.60
C GLU A 50 0.45 7.78 -7.60
N VAL A 51 1.54 7.25 -7.06
CA VAL A 51 1.82 5.82 -6.93
C VAL A 51 1.58 5.39 -5.49
N ALA A 52 0.67 4.44 -5.29
CA ALA A 52 0.40 3.86 -3.97
C ALA A 52 1.47 2.85 -3.58
N TRP A 53 1.98 2.96 -2.36
CA TRP A 53 2.94 2.06 -1.75
C TRP A 53 2.33 1.50 -0.47
N LEU A 54 2.45 0.19 -0.28
CA LEU A 54 1.90 -0.51 0.86
C LEU A 54 3.02 -1.18 1.64
N ARG A 55 3.07 -1.01 2.96
CA ARG A 55 3.96 -1.75 3.85
C ARG A 55 3.15 -2.76 4.62
N THR A 56 3.49 -4.04 4.51
CA THR A 56 2.84 -5.12 5.22
C THR A 56 3.29 -5.15 6.70
N PRO A 57 2.55 -5.83 7.59
CA PRO A 57 2.98 -6.14 8.96
C PRO A 57 4.35 -6.82 9.03
N ASP A 58 4.73 -7.56 7.97
CA ASP A 58 6.00 -8.29 7.90
C ASP A 58 7.18 -7.37 7.57
N GLY A 59 6.90 -6.12 7.20
CA GLY A 59 7.89 -5.15 6.74
C GLY A 59 8.12 -5.15 5.22
N ASP A 60 7.44 -6.02 4.47
CA ASP A 60 7.49 -5.99 3.00
C ASP A 60 6.84 -4.73 2.44
N ILE A 61 7.51 -4.12 1.46
CA ILE A 61 6.98 -2.97 0.73
C ILE A 61 6.43 -3.44 -0.62
N LEU A 62 5.10 -3.43 -0.72
CA LEU A 62 4.34 -3.65 -1.93
C LEU A 62 4.31 -2.37 -2.78
N LYS A 63 4.91 -2.46 -3.96
CA LYS A 63 4.95 -1.39 -4.97
C LYS A 63 3.66 -1.35 -5.80
N PRO A 64 3.36 -0.24 -6.49
CA PRO A 64 2.16 -0.10 -7.33
C PRO A 64 1.84 -1.29 -8.26
N PRO A 65 2.81 -1.86 -9.02
CA PRO A 65 2.51 -3.02 -9.85
C PRO A 65 2.12 -4.27 -9.03
N GLN A 66 2.65 -4.44 -7.82
CA GLN A 66 2.27 -5.55 -6.92
C GLN A 66 0.88 -5.32 -6.32
N ILE A 67 0.56 -4.09 -5.91
CA ILE A 67 -0.76 -3.72 -5.41
C ILE A 67 -1.84 -3.97 -6.47
N ARG A 68 -1.58 -3.51 -7.70
CA ARG A 68 -2.47 -3.76 -8.84
C ARG A 68 -2.68 -5.24 -9.08
N ARG A 69 -1.59 -6.03 -9.06
CA ARG A 69 -1.67 -7.49 -9.23
C ARG A 69 -2.51 -8.15 -8.13
N LEU A 70 -2.35 -7.73 -6.87
CA LEU A 70 -3.16 -8.23 -5.74
C LEU A 70 -4.64 -7.86 -5.89
N TRP A 71 -4.93 -6.64 -6.37
CA TRP A 71 -6.28 -6.21 -6.65
C TRP A 71 -6.94 -7.05 -7.76
N GLU A 72 -6.22 -7.30 -8.87
CA GLU A 72 -6.71 -8.13 -9.97
C GLU A 72 -6.99 -9.57 -9.51
N LEU A 73 -6.08 -10.17 -8.73
CA LEU A 73 -6.27 -11.51 -8.16
C LEU A 73 -7.47 -11.57 -7.20
N ARG A 74 -7.75 -10.49 -6.47
CA ARG A 74 -8.91 -10.40 -5.57
C ARG A 74 -10.24 -10.32 -6.34
N GLN A 75 -10.26 -9.68 -7.51
CA GLN A 75 -11.48 -9.49 -8.30
C GLN A 75 -11.87 -10.72 -9.14
N ASP A 76 -10.93 -11.64 -9.37
CA ASP A 76 -11.16 -12.88 -10.14
C ASP A 76 -11.85 -13.99 -9.31
N HIS A 77 -12.09 -13.77 -8.02
CA HIS A 77 -12.56 -14.75 -7.05
C HIS A 77 -13.90 -14.38 -6.40
#